data_AF-A0A811MGI5-F1
#
_entry.id   AF-A0A811MGI5-F1
#
_cell.length_a   1.000
_cell.length_b   1.000
_cell.length_c   1.000
_cell.angle_alpha   90.00
_cell.angle_beta   90.00
_cell.angle_gamma   90.00
#
_symmetry.space_group_name_H-M   'P 1'
#
loop_
_entity.id
_entity.type
_entity.pdbx_description
1 polymer ?
#
loop_
_entity_poly.entity_id
_entity_poly.type
_entity_poly.pdbx_seq_one_letter_code
_entity_poly.pdbx_strand_id
1 'polypeptide(L)'
;MAMPNDLSGIPPRPCGQADIPEWTGKPSSPYDDDPRTLRFLGEPILLPGSTEDPDGASIGKGRQDDCNCESLGSIDCVRFHVAGKKIKLKHELGSAYIEMGFHRIGEDLALTWTKDEERKFNTTIQDSLPSSTNKFWDKLLAVLHDKGREGLVSYYHNVF
;
A
#
# COMPACT_ATOMS: atom_id res chain seq x y z
N MET A 1 0.92 14.00 65.57
CA MET A 1 2.21 13.84 64.87
C MET A 1 2.05 12.60 63.98
N ALA A 2 1.72 12.79 62.70
CA ALA A 2 1.57 11.69 61.75
C ALA A 2 2.93 11.47 61.07
N MET A 3 3.40 10.23 61.05
CA MET A 3 4.67 9.84 60.42
C MET A 3 4.57 10.00 58.90
N PRO A 4 5.65 10.39 58.20
CA PRO A 4 5.65 10.46 56.75
C PRO A 4 5.63 9.04 56.17
N ASN A 5 4.75 8.81 55.20
CA ASN A 5 4.70 7.56 54.45
C ASN A 5 6.03 7.35 53.73
N ASP A 6 6.70 6.28 54.12
CA ASP A 6 7.95 5.79 53.58
C ASP A 6 7.71 5.29 52.14
N LEU A 7 8.18 6.04 51.15
CA LEU A 7 8.11 5.68 49.72
C LEU A 7 9.24 4.72 49.31
N SER A 8 9.89 4.03 50.27
CA SER A 8 11.10 3.21 50.03
C SER A 8 10.83 1.78 49.53
N GLY A 9 9.68 1.52 48.91
CA GLY A 9 9.27 0.17 48.51
C GLY A 9 9.00 -0.06 47.02
N ILE A 10 9.02 0.97 46.17
CA ILE A 10 8.65 0.80 44.76
C ILE A 10 9.93 0.58 43.94
N PRO A 11 10.21 -0.63 43.43
CA PRO A 11 11.34 -0.84 42.54
C PRO A 11 11.18 0.08 41.32
N PRO A 12 12.27 0.74 40.86
CA PRO A 12 12.21 1.59 39.69
C PRO A 12 11.63 0.79 38.53
N ARG A 13 10.58 1.33 37.90
CA ARG A 13 9.88 0.67 36.79
C ARG A 13 10.94 0.28 35.73
N PRO A 14 10.97 -0.99 35.27
CA PRO A 14 11.90 -1.40 34.22
C PRO A 14 11.79 -0.46 33.01
N CYS A 15 12.94 0.03 32.53
CA CYS A 15 12.99 0.86 31.33
C CYS A 15 12.32 0.13 30.17
N GLY A 16 11.38 0.78 29.48
CA GLY A 16 10.69 0.20 28.31
C GLY A 16 9.33 -0.45 28.60
N GLN A 17 8.85 -0.44 29.85
CA GLN A 17 7.49 -0.89 30.15
C GLN A 17 6.47 0.23 29.86
N ALA A 18 5.54 -0.04 28.95
CA ALA A 18 4.43 0.86 28.65
C ALA A 18 3.54 1.06 29.87
N ASP A 19 3.06 2.29 30.07
CA ASP A 19 2.02 2.57 31.05
C ASP A 19 0.67 2.17 30.44
N ILE A 20 0.19 0.97 30.80
CA ILE A 20 -1.07 0.44 30.29
C ILE A 20 -2.18 0.91 31.23
N PRO A 21 -3.11 1.77 30.77
CA PRO A 21 -4.23 2.20 31.61
C PRO A 21 -5.15 1.01 31.91
N GLU A 22 -5.77 1.04 33.08
CA GLU A 22 -6.77 0.05 33.47
C GLU A 22 -7.98 0.12 32.52
N TRP A 23 -8.47 -1.04 32.07
CA TRP A 23 -9.60 -1.11 31.16
C TRP A 23 -10.91 -0.71 31.86
N THR A 24 -11.55 0.36 31.37
CA THR A 24 -12.76 0.94 31.99
C THR A 24 -14.07 0.29 31.53
N GLY A 25 -14.02 -0.80 30.76
CA GLY A 25 -15.23 -1.48 30.24
C GLY A 25 -15.90 -0.78 29.06
N LYS A 26 -15.44 0.42 28.71
CA LYS A 26 -15.88 1.19 27.55
C LYS A 26 -14.66 1.56 26.73
N PRO A 27 -14.77 1.63 25.40
CA PRO A 27 -13.78 2.34 24.62
C PRO A 27 -13.64 3.72 25.27
N SER A 28 -12.44 4.07 25.71
CA SER A 28 -12.11 5.48 25.95
C SER A 28 -12.57 6.24 24.71
N SER A 29 -13.40 7.28 24.85
CA SER A 29 -13.63 8.22 23.75
C SER A 29 -12.24 8.73 23.39
N PRO A 30 -11.61 8.28 22.30
CA PRO A 30 -10.15 8.40 22.20
C PRO A 30 -9.70 9.83 21.90
N TYR A 31 -10.65 10.77 21.77
CA TYR A 31 -10.45 12.04 21.06
C TYR A 31 -11.10 13.26 21.72
N ASP A 32 -11.77 13.14 22.87
CA ASP A 32 -12.41 14.30 23.51
C ASP A 32 -11.42 15.23 24.24
N ASP A 33 -10.24 14.72 24.66
CA ASP A 33 -9.32 15.49 25.50
C ASP A 33 -8.32 16.37 24.72
N ASP A 34 -8.02 16.04 23.45
CA ASP A 34 -7.14 16.86 22.60
C ASP A 34 -7.47 16.74 21.10
N PRO A 35 -8.08 17.77 20.49
CA PRO A 35 -8.31 17.83 19.05
C PRO A 35 -7.05 17.68 18.20
N ARG A 36 -5.86 17.91 18.79
CA ARG A 36 -4.58 17.74 18.09
C ARG A 36 -4.26 16.27 17.83
N THR A 37 -4.84 15.32 18.55
CA THR A 37 -4.59 13.87 18.38
C THR A 37 -5.10 13.35 17.03
N LEU A 38 -6.22 13.88 16.54
CA LEU A 38 -6.82 13.47 15.26
C LEU A 38 -5.88 13.72 14.06
N ARG A 39 -5.03 14.76 14.13
CA ARG A 39 -4.10 15.09 13.03
C ARG A 39 -3.08 13.99 12.74
N PHE A 40 -2.80 13.12 13.72
CA PHE A 40 -1.79 12.06 13.60
C PHE A 40 -2.35 10.76 13.03
N LEU A 41 -3.68 10.62 12.95
CA LEU A 41 -4.32 9.41 12.42
C LEU A 41 -4.41 9.42 10.89
N GLY A 42 -4.13 10.57 10.27
CA GLY A 42 -4.31 10.79 8.85
C GLY A 42 -5.76 11.05 8.47
N GLU A 43 -5.96 11.46 7.23
CA GLU A 43 -7.27 11.69 6.65
C GLU A 43 -7.76 10.40 5.96
N PRO A 44 -9.02 9.99 6.16
CA PRO A 44 -9.57 8.83 5.48
C PRO A 44 -9.69 9.10 3.97
N ILE A 45 -9.00 8.30 3.16
CA ILE A 45 -9.06 8.38 1.69
C ILE A 45 -10.40 7.85 1.15
N LEU A 46 -10.98 6.86 1.83
CA LEU A 46 -12.29 6.30 1.52
C LEU A 46 -13.20 6.49 2.74
N LEU A 47 -14.29 7.21 2.57
CA LEU A 47 -15.39 7.19 3.54
C LEU A 47 -16.29 5.99 3.22
N PRO A 48 -16.82 5.28 4.24
CA PRO A 48 -17.83 4.26 4.00
C PRO A 48 -19.01 4.87 3.24
N GLY A 49 -19.30 4.35 2.05
CA GLY A 49 -20.53 4.68 1.34
C GLY A 49 -21.76 4.31 2.17
N SER A 50 -22.85 5.04 1.98
CA SER A 50 -24.15 4.75 2.59
C SER A 50 -24.62 3.34 2.22
N THR A 51 -24.52 2.39 3.17
CA THR A 51 -25.29 1.12 3.27
C THR A 51 -25.85 0.56 1.96
N GLU A 52 -24.99 0.36 0.96
CA GLU A 52 -25.27 -0.57 -0.10
C GLU A 52 -24.38 -1.77 0.19
N ASP A 53 -25.00 -2.83 0.70
CA ASP A 53 -24.35 -4.12 0.87
C ASP A 53 -23.66 -4.42 -0.47
N PRO A 54 -22.32 -4.49 -0.52
CA PRO A 54 -21.68 -4.92 -1.73
C PRO A 54 -22.23 -6.31 -2.01
N ASP A 55 -22.81 -6.52 -3.20
CA ASP A 55 -23.25 -7.84 -3.62
C ASP A 55 -22.04 -8.79 -3.51
N GLY A 56 -21.98 -9.50 -2.39
CA GLY A 56 -20.83 -10.29 -1.95
C GLY A 56 -20.48 -11.40 -2.93
N ALA A 57 -21.37 -11.65 -3.90
CA ALA A 57 -21.16 -12.55 -5.01
C ALA A 57 -20.09 -12.09 -6.01
N SER A 58 -19.63 -10.82 -5.98
CA SER A 58 -18.79 -10.24 -7.05
C SER A 58 -17.37 -9.80 -6.63
N ILE A 59 -17.10 -9.61 -5.34
CA ILE A 59 -15.79 -9.15 -4.86
C ILE A 59 -14.79 -10.31 -4.86
N GLY A 60 -13.54 -10.04 -5.29
CA GLY A 60 -12.43 -10.99 -5.16
C GLY A 60 -12.42 -12.13 -6.18
N LYS A 61 -13.34 -12.16 -7.15
CA LYS A 61 -13.40 -13.19 -8.21
C LYS A 61 -12.30 -13.08 -9.27
N GLY A 62 -11.48 -12.04 -9.23
CA GLY A 62 -10.42 -11.81 -10.22
C GLY A 62 -10.94 -11.68 -11.66
N ARG A 63 -10.06 -11.93 -12.63
CA ARG A 63 -10.45 -12.02 -14.04
C ARG A 63 -11.26 -13.31 -14.23
N GLN A 64 -12.45 -13.19 -14.79
CA GLN A 64 -13.16 -14.35 -15.31
C GLN A 64 -12.55 -14.69 -16.66
N ASP A 65 -12.14 -15.95 -16.86
CA ASP A 65 -11.52 -16.39 -18.11
C ASP A 65 -12.52 -16.56 -19.26
N ASP A 66 -13.81 -16.42 -18.95
CA ASP A 66 -14.90 -16.46 -19.91
C ASP A 66 -15.27 -15.03 -20.33
N CYS A 67 -14.85 -14.62 -21.52
CA CYS A 67 -15.35 -13.40 -22.16
C CYS A 67 -15.71 -13.65 -23.64
N ASN A 68 -16.57 -12.81 -24.18
CA ASN A 68 -17.05 -12.93 -25.57
C ASN A 68 -16.12 -12.23 -26.58
N CYS A 69 -14.84 -12.03 -26.23
CA CYS A 69 -13.86 -11.47 -27.16
C CYS A 69 -13.55 -12.47 -28.27
N GLU A 70 -13.38 -11.97 -29.50
CA GLU A 70 -13.04 -12.81 -30.66
C GLU A 70 -11.72 -13.56 -30.48
N SER A 71 -10.75 -12.95 -29.79
CA SER A 71 -9.46 -13.56 -29.46
C SER A 71 -9.31 -13.72 -27.94
N LEU A 72 -9.95 -14.75 -27.39
CA LEU A 72 -9.91 -15.03 -25.95
C LEU A 72 -8.46 -15.16 -25.44
N GLY A 73 -8.14 -14.43 -24.37
CA GLY A 73 -6.83 -14.50 -23.71
C GLY A 73 -5.68 -13.84 -24.47
N SER A 74 -5.93 -13.24 -25.64
CA SER A 74 -4.92 -12.43 -26.35
C SER A 74 -4.49 -11.22 -25.52
N ILE A 75 -3.33 -10.64 -25.84
CA ILE A 75 -2.85 -9.40 -25.21
C ILE A 75 -3.91 -8.29 -25.36
N ASP A 76 -4.52 -8.18 -26.54
CA ASP A 76 -5.55 -7.18 -26.81
C ASP A 76 -6.83 -7.43 -25.98
N CYS A 77 -7.24 -8.68 -25.83
CA CYS A 77 -8.34 -9.08 -24.95
C CYS A 77 -8.08 -8.68 -23.50
N VAL A 78 -6.88 -8.98 -22.98
CA VAL A 78 -6.50 -8.62 -21.61
C VAL A 78 -6.48 -7.11 -21.42
N ARG A 79 -5.83 -6.38 -22.35
CA ARG A 79 -5.77 -4.91 -22.34
C ARG A 79 -7.15 -4.27 -22.33
N PHE A 80 -8.04 -4.75 -23.19
CA PHE A 80 -9.42 -4.25 -23.27
C PHE A 80 -10.15 -4.40 -21.92
N HIS A 81 -10.08 -5.59 -21.31
CA HIS A 81 -10.75 -5.82 -20.03
C HIS A 81 -10.12 -5.03 -18.88
N VAL A 82 -8.80 -4.97 -18.80
CA VAL A 82 -8.10 -4.17 -17.78
C VAL A 82 -8.48 -2.70 -17.90
N ALA A 83 -8.48 -2.14 -19.13
CA ALA A 83 -8.89 -0.76 -19.37
C ALA A 83 -10.35 -0.50 -18.93
N GLY A 84 -11.27 -1.39 -19.28
CA GLY A 84 -12.69 -1.27 -18.89
C GLY A 84 -12.87 -1.31 -17.36
N LYS A 85 -12.21 -2.25 -16.68
CA LYS A 85 -12.25 -2.35 -15.20
C LYS A 85 -11.61 -1.14 -14.54
N LYS A 86 -10.52 -0.61 -15.09
CA LYS A 86 -9.85 0.59 -14.59
C LYS A 86 -10.74 1.83 -14.70
N ILE A 87 -11.45 2.01 -15.83
CA ILE A 87 -12.41 3.11 -16.00
C ILE A 87 -13.53 3.02 -14.96
N LYS A 88 -14.11 1.82 -14.77
CA LYS A 88 -15.13 1.58 -13.75
C LYS A 88 -14.60 1.91 -12.34
N LEU A 89 -13.42 1.41 -12.00
CA LEU A 89 -12.78 1.65 -10.71
C LEU A 89 -12.49 3.15 -10.47
N LYS A 90 -12.02 3.87 -11.49
CA LYS A 90 -11.81 5.32 -11.41
C LYS A 90 -13.12 6.08 -11.15
N HIS A 91 -14.21 5.65 -11.79
CA HIS A 91 -15.53 6.24 -11.57
C HIS A 91 -16.05 5.98 -10.15
N GLU A 92 -15.91 4.75 -9.65
CA GLU A 92 -16.35 4.35 -8.30
C GLU A 92 -15.55 5.06 -7.18
N LEU A 93 -14.24 5.23 -7.37
CA LEU A 93 -13.37 5.78 -6.33
C LEU A 93 -13.17 7.30 -6.41
N GLY A 94 -13.48 7.95 -7.53
CA GLY A 94 -13.28 9.40 -7.68
C GLY A 94 -11.84 9.85 -7.43
N SER A 95 -11.62 10.84 -6.56
CA SER A 95 -10.28 11.34 -6.21
C SER A 95 -9.41 10.30 -5.52
N ALA A 96 -10.03 9.40 -4.75
CA ALA A 96 -9.35 8.34 -4.01
C ALA A 96 -8.59 7.39 -4.95
N TYR A 97 -9.00 7.30 -6.22
CA TYR A 97 -8.27 6.57 -7.27
C TYR A 97 -6.82 7.04 -7.44
N ILE A 98 -6.59 8.36 -7.35
CA ILE A 98 -5.27 8.96 -7.49
C ILE A 98 -4.51 8.86 -6.17
N GLU A 99 -5.16 9.15 -5.05
CA GLU A 99 -4.58 9.12 -3.70
C GLU A 99 -4.07 7.72 -3.31
N MET A 100 -4.77 6.67 -3.74
CA MET A 100 -4.33 5.27 -3.55
C MET A 100 -3.32 4.78 -4.60
N GLY A 101 -2.94 5.62 -5.57
CA GLY A 101 -1.90 5.29 -6.55
C GLY A 101 -2.35 4.39 -7.71
N PHE A 102 -3.64 4.06 -7.85
CA PHE A 102 -4.13 3.19 -8.93
C PHE A 102 -3.90 3.73 -10.34
N HIS A 103 -3.61 5.03 -10.48
CA HIS A 103 -3.24 5.65 -11.75
C HIS A 103 -1.82 5.29 -12.25
N ARG A 104 -0.97 4.66 -11.41
CA ARG A 104 0.43 4.32 -11.70
C ARG A 104 0.72 2.83 -11.49
N ILE A 105 -0.12 1.96 -12.03
CA ILE A 105 0.06 0.50 -11.95
C ILE A 105 0.05 -0.12 -13.35
N GLY A 106 0.64 -1.30 -13.49
CA GLY A 106 0.60 -2.07 -14.73
C GLY A 106 1.18 -1.31 -15.92
N GLU A 107 0.48 -1.37 -17.05
CA GLU A 107 0.93 -0.74 -18.30
C GLU A 107 1.10 0.78 -18.17
N ASP A 108 0.31 1.47 -17.36
CA ASP A 108 0.46 2.92 -17.18
C ASP A 108 1.77 3.28 -16.49
N LEU A 109 2.19 2.43 -15.53
CA LEU A 109 3.51 2.58 -14.92
C LEU A 109 4.60 2.29 -15.94
N ALA A 110 4.47 1.20 -16.71
CA ALA A 110 5.43 0.83 -17.75
C ALA A 110 5.63 1.95 -18.78
N LEU A 111 4.57 2.67 -19.17
CA LEU A 111 4.66 3.80 -20.09
C LEU A 111 5.49 4.99 -19.57
N THR A 112 5.71 5.09 -18.25
CA THR A 112 6.61 6.09 -17.66
C THR A 112 8.09 5.69 -17.69
N TRP A 113 8.38 4.49 -18.18
CA TRP A 113 9.73 3.96 -18.35
C TRP A 113 10.13 3.99 -19.82
N THR A 114 11.35 4.46 -20.08
CA THR A 114 11.94 4.41 -21.42
C THR A 114 12.51 3.01 -21.68
N LYS A 115 12.56 2.61 -22.96
CA LYS A 115 13.14 1.31 -23.36
C LYS A 115 14.58 1.09 -22.86
N ASP A 116 15.35 2.17 -22.66
CA ASP A 116 16.69 2.10 -22.10
C ASP A 116 16.67 1.78 -20.60
N GLU A 117 15.76 2.42 -19.85
CA GLU A 117 15.55 2.14 -18.42
C GLU A 117 15.07 0.70 -18.19
N GLU A 118 14.10 0.22 -18.97
CA GLU A 118 13.62 -1.16 -18.90
C GLU A 118 14.73 -2.16 -19.20
N ARG A 119 15.55 -1.88 -20.23
CA ARG A 119 16.71 -2.71 -20.57
C ARG A 119 17.71 -2.76 -19.42
N LYS A 120 18.09 -1.60 -18.88
CA LYS A 120 19.02 -1.49 -17.75
C LYS A 120 18.50 -2.26 -16.53
N PHE A 121 17.20 -2.13 -16.24
CA PHE A 121 16.55 -2.87 -15.17
C PHE A 121 16.70 -4.38 -15.38
N ASN A 122 16.24 -4.88 -16.54
CA ASN A 122 16.28 -6.30 -16.87
C ASN A 122 17.70 -6.87 -16.85
N THR A 123 18.67 -6.20 -17.47
CA THR A 123 20.08 -6.65 -17.45
C THR A 123 20.62 -6.70 -16.03
N THR A 124 20.34 -5.69 -15.19
CA THR A 124 20.81 -5.66 -13.80
C THR A 124 20.23 -6.80 -12.97
N ILE A 125 18.94 -7.13 -13.16
CA ILE A 125 18.31 -8.28 -12.51
C ILE A 125 18.96 -9.59 -12.97
N GLN A 126 19.12 -9.80 -14.28
CA GLN A 126 19.71 -11.02 -14.84
C GLN A 126 21.16 -11.22 -14.39
N ASP A 127 21.98 -10.16 -14.39
CA ASP A 127 23.38 -10.19 -13.94
C ASP A 127 23.53 -10.44 -12.43
N SER A 128 22.45 -10.30 -11.68
CA SER A 128 22.42 -10.48 -10.23
C SER A 128 21.90 -11.86 -9.79
N LEU A 129 21.24 -12.61 -10.67
CA LEU A 129 20.76 -13.96 -10.38
C LEU A 129 21.91 -14.97 -10.57
N PRO A 130 22.21 -15.89 -9.62
CA PRO A 130 21.45 -16.33 -8.44
C PRO A 130 21.96 -15.76 -7.10
N SER A 131 22.78 -14.71 -7.13
CA SER A 131 23.42 -14.15 -5.94
C SER A 131 22.40 -13.43 -5.06
N SER A 132 22.11 -14.02 -3.89
CA SER A 132 21.45 -13.44 -2.70
C SER A 132 20.68 -12.12 -2.94
N THR A 133 19.37 -12.20 -2.81
CA THR A 133 18.25 -11.28 -3.08
C THR A 133 18.37 -9.79 -2.70
N ASN A 134 19.48 -9.34 -2.11
CA ASN A 134 19.62 -7.95 -1.64
C ASN A 134 20.63 -7.10 -2.42
N LYS A 135 21.57 -7.70 -3.17
CA LYS A 135 22.64 -6.92 -3.84
C LYS A 135 22.18 -6.21 -5.11
N PHE A 136 21.08 -6.63 -5.71
CA PHE A 136 20.62 -6.05 -6.97
C PHE A 136 19.89 -4.72 -6.77
N TRP A 137 19.26 -4.50 -5.61
CA TRP A 137 18.62 -3.22 -5.30
C TRP A 137 19.62 -2.07 -5.27
N ASP A 138 20.79 -2.28 -4.68
CA ASP A 138 21.87 -1.29 -4.67
C ASP A 138 22.38 -0.98 -6.09
N LYS A 139 22.51 -2.03 -6.93
CA LYS A 139 22.90 -1.87 -8.34
C LYS A 139 21.82 -1.13 -9.14
N LEU A 140 20.55 -1.47 -8.94
CA LEU A 140 19.42 -0.80 -9.58
C LEU A 140 19.37 0.67 -9.19
N LEU A 141 19.56 1.00 -7.91
CA LEU A 141 19.62 2.38 -7.45
C LEU A 141 20.82 3.14 -8.04
N ALA A 142 21.96 2.47 -8.23
CA ALA A 142 23.12 3.08 -8.87
C ALA A 142 22.90 3.36 -10.36
N VAL A 143 22.27 2.44 -11.10
CA VAL A 143 22.06 2.55 -12.56
C VAL A 143 20.84 3.41 -12.92
N LEU A 144 19.79 3.37 -12.09
CA LEU A 144 18.50 4.03 -12.29
C LEU A 144 18.18 4.99 -11.14
N HIS A 145 19.17 5.79 -10.76
CA HIS A 145 19.07 6.74 -9.65
C HIS A 145 17.88 7.71 -9.79
N ASP A 146 17.56 8.14 -11.01
CA ASP A 146 16.46 9.07 -11.31
C ASP A 146 15.07 8.51 -10.96
N LYS A 147 14.89 7.18 -10.95
CA LYS A 147 13.61 6.55 -10.57
C LYS A 147 13.39 6.50 -9.07
N GLY A 148 14.47 6.55 -8.29
CA GLY A 148 14.43 6.37 -6.84
C GLY A 148 13.96 4.96 -6.41
N ARG A 149 13.99 4.71 -5.10
CA ARG A 149 13.66 3.39 -4.54
C ARG A 149 12.20 3.00 -4.78
N GLU A 150 11.29 3.94 -4.58
CA GLU A 150 9.85 3.71 -4.77
C GLU A 150 9.54 3.32 -6.23
N GLY A 151 10.08 4.05 -7.21
CA GLY A 151 9.89 3.76 -8.62
C GLY A 151 10.43 2.37 -9.00
N LEU A 152 11.59 1.99 -8.50
CA LEU A 152 12.20 0.67 -8.75
C LEU A 152 11.37 -0.47 -8.16
N VAL A 153 10.94 -0.34 -6.90
CA VAL A 153 10.10 -1.34 -6.22
C VAL A 153 8.74 -1.46 -6.90
N SER A 154 8.15 -0.32 -7.27
CA SER A 154 6.88 -0.30 -8.00
C SER A 154 6.99 -0.98 -9.36
N TYR A 155 8.05 -0.71 -10.14
CA TYR A 155 8.26 -1.36 -11.42
C TYR A 155 8.47 -2.88 -11.28
N TYR A 156 9.25 -3.31 -10.28
CA TYR A 156 9.49 -4.72 -10.00
C TYR A 156 8.21 -5.51 -9.70
N HIS A 157 7.25 -4.91 -8.98
CA HIS A 157 6.03 -5.61 -8.56
C HIS A 157 4.85 -5.43 -9.52
N ASN A 158 4.84 -4.36 -10.31
CA ASN A 158 3.70 -4.00 -11.15
C ASN A 158 3.96 -4.14 -12.66
N VAL A 159 5.21 -4.35 -13.09
CA VAL A 159 5.58 -4.45 -14.51
C VAL A 159 6.46 -5.66 -14.83
N PHE A 160 7.54 -5.87 -14.06
CA PHE A 160 8.48 -6.98 -14.22
C PHE A 160 7.88 -8.33 -13.79
#